data_AF-A0AA42Z1C8-F1
#
_entry.id   AF-A0AA42Z1C8-F1
#
_cell.length_a   1.000
_cell.length_b   1.000
_cell.length_c   1.000
_cell.angle_alpha   90.00
_cell.angle_beta   90.00
_cell.angle_gamma   90.00
#
_symmetry.space_group_name_H-M   'P 1'
#
loop_
_entity.id
_entity.type
_entity.pdbx_description
1 polymer ?
#
loop_
_entity_poly.entity_id
_entity_poly.type
_entity_poly.pdbx_seq_one_letter_code
_entity_poly.pdbx_strand_id
1 'polypeptide(L)'
;MLNALDRAKQKRTMADLRTVSSAIEHYSVDNTNYPMVNTIAGLQSALVPLYTESIPSEDGWSNTYVVDSVPFEYTIASGGKDGGAINVVGGETAYFDDAIIFANGQFYQWPAGKQQ
;
A
#
# COMPACT_ATOMS: atom_id res chain seq x y z
N MET A 1 16.08 -17.79 10.82
CA MET A 1 15.96 -17.58 9.35
C MET A 1 14.59 -17.03 8.95
N LEU A 2 13.51 -17.34 9.68
CA LEU A 2 12.14 -16.87 9.39
C LEU A 2 12.01 -15.33 9.28
N ASN A 3 12.58 -14.59 10.24
CA ASN A 3 12.49 -13.13 10.29
C ASN A 3 13.20 -12.43 9.10
N ALA A 4 14.23 -13.03 8.47
CA ALA A 4 14.90 -12.39 7.33
C ALA A 4 14.04 -12.36 6.06
N LEU A 5 13.29 -13.44 5.81
CA LEU A 5 12.35 -13.51 4.70
C LEU A 5 11.18 -12.55 4.92
N ASP A 6 10.62 -12.53 6.14
CA ASP A 6 9.52 -11.62 6.49
C ASP A 6 9.95 -10.15 6.34
N ARG A 7 11.19 -9.78 6.71
CA ARG A 7 11.72 -8.44 6.42
C ARG A 7 11.83 -8.12 4.94
N ALA A 8 12.21 -9.10 4.11
CA ALA A 8 12.30 -8.90 2.67
C ALA A 8 10.91 -8.65 2.06
N LYS A 9 9.92 -9.44 2.49
CA LYS A 9 8.51 -9.27 2.10
C LYS A 9 7.95 -7.92 2.55
N GLN A 10 8.19 -7.53 3.80
CA GLN A 10 7.79 -6.24 4.33
C GLN A 10 8.39 -5.07 3.54
N LYS A 11 9.70 -5.12 3.26
CA LYS A 11 10.37 -4.10 2.44
C LYS A 11 9.82 -4.02 1.03
N ARG A 12 9.51 -5.17 0.41
CA ARG A 12 8.84 -5.24 -0.88
C ARG A 12 7.48 -4.56 -0.83
N THR A 13 6.62 -4.91 0.14
CA THR A 13 5.31 -4.29 0.33
C THR A 13 5.43 -2.76 0.44
N MET A 14 6.38 -2.25 1.23
CA MET A 14 6.61 -0.80 1.33
C MET A 14 7.10 -0.15 0.02
N ALA A 15 7.87 -0.86 -0.79
CA ALA A 15 8.33 -0.36 -2.09
C ALA A 15 7.17 -0.32 -3.10
N ASP A 16 6.35 -1.38 -3.12
CA ASP A 16 5.17 -1.49 -3.96
C ASP A 16 4.18 -0.35 -3.65
N LEU A 17 3.89 -0.10 -2.37
CA LEU A 17 3.02 1.02 -1.94
C LEU A 17 3.51 2.39 -2.43
N ARG A 18 4.82 2.65 -2.39
CA ARG A 18 5.40 3.90 -2.92
C ARG A 18 5.21 4.02 -4.43
N THR A 19 5.45 2.93 -5.16
CA THR A 19 5.29 2.90 -6.63
C THR A 19 3.84 3.17 -7.01
N VAL A 20 2.88 2.52 -6.34
CA VAL A 20 1.46 2.72 -6.59
C VAL A 20 1.02 4.15 -6.26
N SER A 21 1.48 4.69 -5.14
CA SER A 21 1.22 6.10 -4.78
C SER A 21 1.72 7.05 -5.86
N SER A 22 2.94 6.88 -6.37
CA SER A 22 3.46 7.73 -7.44
C SER A 22 2.56 7.71 -8.69
N ALA A 23 1.99 6.57 -9.04
CA ALA A 23 1.06 6.45 -10.16
C ALA A 23 -0.29 7.15 -9.88
N ILE A 24 -0.80 7.09 -8.64
CA ILE A 24 -1.99 7.83 -8.21
C ILE A 24 -1.75 9.35 -8.32
N GLU A 25 -0.58 9.83 -7.88
CA GLU A 25 -0.26 11.26 -7.98
C GLU A 25 -0.12 11.71 -9.45
N HIS A 26 0.44 10.87 -10.32
CA HIS A 26 0.46 11.19 -11.75
C HIS A 26 -0.95 11.26 -12.35
N TYR A 27 -1.84 10.35 -11.95
CA TYR A 27 -3.24 10.40 -12.36
C TYR A 27 -3.93 11.69 -11.90
N SER A 28 -3.67 12.14 -10.67
CA SER A 28 -4.33 13.33 -10.12
C SER A 28 -3.89 14.62 -10.81
N VAL A 29 -2.64 14.70 -11.26
CA VAL A 29 -2.13 15.82 -12.06
C VAL A 29 -2.95 16.01 -13.34
N ASP A 30 -3.35 14.92 -14.00
CA ASP A 30 -4.11 14.98 -15.25
C ASP A 30 -5.63 15.16 -15.02
N ASN A 31 -6.16 14.57 -13.95
CA ASN A 31 -7.62 14.44 -13.72
C ASN A 31 -8.16 15.39 -12.64
N THR A 32 -7.30 16.18 -11.99
CA THR A 32 -7.61 17.10 -10.86
C THR A 32 -8.17 16.40 -9.61
N ASN A 33 -8.35 15.07 -9.64
CA ASN A 33 -8.86 14.24 -8.54
C ASN A 33 -8.14 12.89 -8.56
N TYR A 34 -8.13 12.20 -7.43
CA TYR A 34 -7.70 10.80 -7.36
C TYR A 34 -8.73 9.85 -7.99
N PRO A 35 -8.31 8.66 -8.46
CA PRO A 35 -9.23 7.68 -9.04
C PRO A 35 -10.21 7.23 -7.96
N MET A 36 -11.51 7.36 -8.21
CA MET A 36 -12.55 7.01 -7.24
C MET A 36 -12.79 5.49 -7.23
N VAL A 37 -11.99 4.76 -6.46
CA VAL A 37 -11.99 3.29 -6.42
C VAL A 37 -11.74 2.78 -5.00
N ASN A 38 -12.34 1.63 -4.67
CA ASN A 38 -12.21 0.99 -3.36
C ASN A 38 -11.66 -0.45 -3.45
N THR A 39 -11.01 -0.78 -4.57
CA THR A 39 -10.39 -2.09 -4.81
C THR A 39 -9.09 -1.94 -5.58
N ILE A 40 -8.14 -2.86 -5.37
CA ILE A 40 -6.88 -2.89 -6.12
C ILE A 40 -7.09 -3.12 -7.62
N ALA A 41 -8.12 -3.89 -8.00
CA ALA A 41 -8.48 -4.13 -9.39
C ALA A 41 -9.05 -2.88 -10.07
N GLY A 42 -9.84 -2.09 -9.35
CA GLY A 42 -10.29 -0.78 -9.82
C GLY A 42 -9.11 0.17 -10.03
N LEU A 43 -8.16 0.15 -9.11
CA LEU A 43 -6.95 0.97 -9.20
C LEU A 43 -6.06 0.56 -10.39
N GLN A 44 -5.86 -0.74 -10.60
CA GLN A 44 -5.18 -1.27 -11.79
C GLN A 44 -5.83 -0.79 -13.08
N SER A 45 -7.16 -0.86 -13.15
CA SER A 45 -7.91 -0.45 -14.34
C SER A 45 -7.82 1.07 -14.62
N ALA A 46 -7.64 1.88 -13.57
CA ALA A 46 -7.49 3.33 -13.69
C ALA A 46 -6.05 3.76 -14.03
N LEU A 47 -5.04 3.03 -13.55
CA LEU A 47 -3.65 3.46 -13.61
C LEU A 47 -2.80 2.74 -14.67
N VAL A 48 -3.11 1.48 -14.99
CA VAL A 48 -2.34 0.66 -15.93
C VAL A 48 -2.97 0.75 -17.33
N PRO A 49 -2.18 0.85 -18.41
CA PRO A 49 -0.72 0.95 -18.47
C PRO A 49 -0.18 2.40 -18.51
N LEU A 50 -1.06 3.40 -18.39
CA LEU A 50 -0.72 4.80 -18.69
C LEU A 50 0.19 5.44 -17.63
N TYR A 51 -0.10 5.24 -16.35
CA TYR A 51 0.58 5.88 -15.23
C TYR A 51 1.61 4.98 -14.54
N THR A 52 1.51 3.66 -14.76
CA THR A 52 2.50 2.66 -14.34
C THR A 52 2.37 1.42 -15.22
N GLU A 53 3.47 0.68 -15.39
CA GLU A 53 3.49 -0.55 -16.19
C GLU A 53 2.69 -1.68 -15.53
N SER A 54 2.73 -1.77 -14.20
CA SER A 54 1.97 -2.77 -13.45
C SER A 54 1.76 -2.34 -12.01
N ILE A 55 0.73 -2.89 -11.39
CA ILE A 55 0.43 -2.76 -9.96
C ILE A 55 0.23 -4.19 -9.42
N PRO A 56 0.97 -4.61 -8.39
CA PRO A 56 0.74 -5.91 -7.76
C PRO A 56 -0.62 -5.94 -7.08
N SER A 57 -1.36 -7.03 -7.25
CA SER A 57 -2.67 -7.24 -6.57
C SER A 57 -2.51 -7.60 -5.09
N GLU A 58 -1.35 -8.12 -4.72
CA GLU A 58 -1.05 -8.67 -3.40
C GLU A 58 0.25 -8.10 -2.84
N ASP A 59 0.38 -8.14 -1.52
CA ASP A 59 1.58 -7.78 -0.80
C ASP A 59 2.64 -8.89 -0.79
N GLY A 60 3.76 -8.65 -0.09
CA GLY A 60 4.86 -9.61 0.03
C GLY A 60 4.48 -10.96 0.66
N TRP A 61 3.33 -11.05 1.35
CA TRP A 61 2.82 -12.26 1.98
C TRP A 61 1.63 -12.89 1.24
N SER A 62 1.31 -12.39 0.05
CA SER A 62 0.15 -12.82 -0.75
C SER A 62 -1.21 -12.44 -0.14
N ASN A 63 -1.24 -11.35 0.62
CA ASN A 63 -2.49 -10.75 1.09
C ASN A 63 -2.91 -9.62 0.15
N THR A 64 -4.20 -9.54 -0.17
CA THR A 64 -4.75 -8.49 -1.03
C THR A 64 -4.65 -7.11 -0.38
N TYR A 65 -4.24 -6.10 -1.14
CA TYR A 65 -4.26 -4.72 -0.66
C TYR A 65 -5.67 -4.21 -0.43
N VAL A 66 -5.85 -3.46 0.66
CA VAL A 66 -7.04 -2.66 0.92
C VAL A 66 -6.82 -1.28 0.28
N VAL A 67 -7.80 -0.83 -0.50
CA VAL A 67 -7.76 0.45 -1.19
C VAL A 67 -9.00 1.22 -0.83
N ASP A 68 -8.84 2.49 -0.47
CA ASP A 68 -9.93 3.46 -0.38
C ASP A 68 -9.45 4.76 -1.00
N SER A 69 -10.02 5.13 -2.14
CA SER A 69 -9.62 6.31 -2.91
C SER A 69 -10.86 7.10 -3.30
N VAL A 70 -10.92 8.33 -2.81
CA VAL A 70 -12.00 9.31 -3.02
C VAL A 70 -11.39 10.55 -3.68
N PRO A 71 -12.17 11.55 -4.16
CA PRO A 71 -11.64 12.61 -5.02
C PRO A 71 -10.40 13.36 -4.52
N PHE A 72 -10.26 13.54 -3.21
CA PHE A 72 -9.20 14.35 -2.60
C PHE A 72 -8.31 13.59 -1.62
N GLU A 73 -8.59 12.32 -1.37
CA GLU A 73 -7.84 11.50 -0.42
C GLU A 73 -7.74 10.07 -0.94
N TYR A 74 -6.63 9.41 -0.67
CA TYR A 74 -6.49 7.98 -0.90
C TYR A 74 -5.70 7.32 0.21
N THR A 75 -6.02 6.05 0.43
CA THR A 75 -5.33 5.13 1.32
C THR A 75 -5.14 3.80 0.61
N ILE A 76 -3.93 3.27 0.68
CA ILE A 76 -3.62 1.89 0.31
C ILE A 76 -2.94 1.25 1.51
N ALA A 77 -3.44 0.09 1.92
CA ALA A 77 -2.94 -0.61 3.09
C ALA A 77 -2.73 -2.10 2.83
N SER A 78 -1.72 -2.67 3.48
CA SER A 78 -1.52 -4.11 3.65
C SER A 78 -1.86 -4.47 5.10
N GLY A 79 -2.54 -5.60 5.30
CA GLY A 79 -2.82 -6.16 6.61
C GLY A 79 -1.61 -6.79 7.29
N GLY A 80 -0.40 -6.62 6.75
CA GLY A 80 0.80 -7.30 7.25
C GLY A 80 0.79 -8.79 6.91
N LYS A 81 1.58 -9.56 7.65
CA LYS A 81 1.83 -10.98 7.40
C LYS A 81 0.60 -11.86 7.59
N ASP A 82 -0.25 -11.56 8.56
CA ASP A 82 -1.48 -12.32 8.84
C ASP A 82 -2.66 -11.89 7.94
N GLY A 83 -2.50 -10.81 7.18
CA GLY A 83 -3.56 -10.23 6.36
C GLY A 83 -4.72 -9.69 7.19
N GLY A 84 -4.45 -9.37 8.47
CA GLY A 84 -5.45 -8.97 9.45
C GLY A 84 -6.16 -7.67 9.11
N ALA A 85 -7.08 -7.27 10.00
CA ALA A 85 -7.80 -6.01 9.85
C ALA A 85 -6.82 -4.82 9.77
N ILE A 86 -7.15 -3.83 8.94
CA ILE A 86 -6.36 -2.60 8.83
C ILE A 86 -6.59 -1.76 10.09
N ASN A 87 -5.80 -2.03 11.12
CA ASN A 87 -5.83 -1.30 12.37
C ASN A 87 -5.04 0.01 12.21
N VAL A 88 -5.77 1.13 12.23
CA VAL A 88 -5.22 2.47 12.06
C VAL A 88 -4.76 3.00 13.41
N VAL A 89 -3.48 2.82 13.74
CA VAL A 89 -2.85 3.38 14.94
C VAL A 89 -2.02 4.61 14.59
N GLY A 90 -1.31 4.55 13.46
CA GLY A 90 -0.38 5.57 12.99
C GLY A 90 1.03 5.41 13.58
N GLY A 91 2.03 5.91 12.84
CA GLY A 91 3.42 5.89 13.28
C GLY A 91 4.16 4.56 13.05
N GLU A 92 5.18 4.33 13.87
CA GLU A 92 6.07 3.17 13.78
C GLU A 92 5.43 1.90 14.36
N THR A 93 5.53 0.79 13.63
CA THR A 93 5.08 -0.55 14.05
C THR A 93 6.25 -1.50 14.26
N ALA A 94 6.04 -2.54 15.07
CA ALA A 94 7.11 -3.41 15.58
C ALA A 94 6.93 -4.91 15.24
N TYR A 95 5.79 -5.30 14.68
CA TYR A 95 5.47 -6.68 14.33
C TYR A 95 5.20 -6.83 12.84
N PHE A 96 5.51 -8.00 12.27
CA PHE A 96 5.19 -8.27 10.86
C PHE A 96 3.69 -8.36 10.59
N ASP A 97 2.90 -8.66 11.61
CA ASP A 97 1.45 -8.75 11.55
C ASP A 97 0.79 -7.35 11.65
N ASP A 98 1.57 -6.30 11.94
CA ASP A 98 1.04 -4.94 11.97
C ASP A 98 0.75 -4.43 10.54
N ALA A 99 -0.39 -3.76 10.39
CA ALA A 99 -0.79 -3.17 9.12
C ALA A 99 0.23 -2.10 8.65
N ILE A 100 0.42 -2.01 7.34
CA ILE A 100 1.24 -0.98 6.69
C ILE A 100 0.28 -0.08 5.93
N ILE A 101 0.24 1.21 6.27
CA ILE A 101 -0.76 2.16 5.74
C ILE A 101 -0.04 3.30 5.04
N PHE A 102 -0.34 3.46 3.75
CA PHE A 102 0.12 4.56 2.92
C PHE A 102 -1.07 5.43 2.54
N ALA A 103 -1.00 6.72 2.83
CA ALA A 103 -2.09 7.66 2.54
C ALA A 103 -1.52 8.99 2.08
N ASN A 104 -2.15 9.59 1.05
CA ASN A 104 -1.87 10.96 0.59
C ASN A 104 -0.36 11.27 0.45
N GLY A 105 0.37 10.41 -0.27
CA GLY A 105 1.79 10.61 -0.59
C GLY A 105 2.78 10.21 0.51
N GLN A 106 2.32 9.70 1.66
CA GLN A 106 3.19 9.34 2.79
C GLN A 106 2.76 8.07 3.53
N PHE A 107 3.68 7.48 4.28
CA PHE A 107 3.31 6.43 5.22
C PHE A 107 2.63 7.04 6.45
N TYR A 108 1.38 6.65 6.66
CA TYR A 108 0.67 6.94 7.90
C TYR A 108 1.08 5.97 9.01
N GLN A 109 1.29 4.70 8.66
CA GLN A 109 1.75 3.64 9.56
C GLN A 109 2.80 2.79 8.84
N TRP A 110 3.96 2.58 9.47
CA TRP A 110 5.07 1.87 8.84
C TRP A 110 5.90 1.06 9.82
N PRO A 111 6.50 -0.05 9.36
CA PRO A 111 7.41 -0.82 10.18
C PRO A 111 8.74 -0.09 10.35
N ALA A 112 9.22 -0.02 11.59
CA ALA A 112 10.51 0.55 11.95
C ALA A 112 11.23 -0.29 13.00
N GLY A 113 12.53 -0.07 13.16
CA GLY A 113 13.32 -0.77 14.17
C GLY A 113 13.36 -2.30 14.00
N LYS A 114 13.47 -3.01 15.13
CA LYS A 114 13.59 -4.47 15.16
C LYS A 114 12.21 -5.11 15.15
N GLN A 115 11.84 -5.63 13.98
CA GLN A 115 10.59 -6.36 13.77
C GLN A 115 10.64 -7.76 14.40
N GLN A 116 9.54 -8.19 15.03
CA GLN A 116 9.40 -9.50 15.68
C GLN A 116 8.45 -10.41 14.92
#